data_AF-M3G4K1-F1
#
_entry.id   AF-M3G4K1-F1
#
_cell.length_a   1.000
_cell.length_b   1.000
_cell.length_c   1.000
_cell.angle_alpha   90.00
_cell.angle_beta   90.00
_cell.angle_gamma   90.00
#
_symmetry.space_group_name_H-M   'P 1'
#
loop_
_entity.id
_entity.type
_entity.pdbx_description
1 polymer ?
#
loop_
_entity_poly.entity_id
_entity_poly.type
_entity_poly.pdbx_seq_one_letter_code
_entity_poly.pdbx_strand_id
1 'polypeptide(L)'
;MIPNEVFEKIILERIRQESLREEGKFKYTAATPCLREELKLSILVEEVGEVAKCLNESQHGTHALEKELIQIMAVCLAWLESDSFR
;
A
#
# COMPACT_ATOMS: atom_id res chain seq x y z
N MET A 1 3.40 -3.89 -22.05
CA MET A 1 4.39 -4.40 -21.09
C MET A 1 4.46 -3.41 -19.96
N ILE A 2 4.06 -3.79 -18.75
CA ILE A 2 4.23 -2.90 -17.59
C ILE A 2 5.75 -2.77 -17.35
N PRO A 3 6.30 -1.56 -17.20
CA PRO A 3 7.74 -1.39 -17.02
C PRO A 3 8.22 -2.10 -15.74
N ASN A 4 9.34 -2.84 -15.82
CA ASN A 4 9.92 -3.54 -14.67
C ASN A 4 10.15 -2.61 -13.48
N GLU A 5 10.51 -1.35 -13.74
CA GLU A 5 10.74 -0.31 -12.73
C GLU A 5 9.52 -0.06 -11.82
N VAL A 6 8.30 -0.17 -12.36
CA VAL A 6 7.08 0.04 -11.56
C VAL A 6 6.90 -1.10 -10.57
N PHE A 7 7.12 -2.34 -11.01
CA PHE A 7 7.06 -3.49 -10.11
C PHE A 7 8.12 -3.43 -9.01
N GLU A 8 9.34 -3.01 -9.35
CA GLU A 8 10.40 -2.82 -8.36
C GLU A 8 9.99 -1.81 -7.27
N LYS A 9 9.36 -0.68 -7.65
CA LYS A 9 8.84 0.30 -6.68
C LYS A 9 7.77 -0.31 -5.77
N ILE A 10 6.86 -1.12 -6.31
CA ILE A 10 5.82 -1.79 -5.51
C ILE A 10 6.44 -2.76 -4.51
N ILE A 11 7.43 -3.57 -4.92
CA ILE A 11 8.11 -4.51 -4.03
C ILE A 11 8.88 -3.79 -2.94
N LEU A 12 9.60 -2.72 -3.29
CA LEU A 12 10.32 -1.90 -2.30
C LEU A 12 9.36 -1.27 -1.28
N GLU A 13 8.23 -0.74 -1.74
CA GLU A 13 7.20 -0.18 -0.86
C GLU A 13 6.57 -1.26 0.04
N ARG A 14 6.29 -2.44 -0.51
CA ARG A 14 5.77 -3.58 0.25
C ARG A 14 6.70 -3.97 1.40
N ILE A 15 8.01 -4.03 1.14
CA ILE A 15 9.04 -4.30 2.16
C ILE A 15 9.07 -3.16 3.19
N ARG A 16 9.05 -1.90 2.74
CA ARG A 16 9.06 -0.73 3.62
C ARG A 16 7.88 -0.73 4.60
N GLN A 17 6.68 -1.09 4.15
CA GLN A 17 5.49 -1.18 5.00
C GLN A 17 5.65 -2.23 6.11
N GLU A 18 6.28 -3.38 5.83
CA GLU A 18 6.62 -4.35 6.88
C GLU A 18 7.66 -3.81 7.85
N SER A 19 8.73 -3.18 7.36
CA SER A 19 9.74 -2.57 8.23
C SER A 19 9.12 -1.52 9.17
N LEU A 20 8.19 -0.69 8.68
CA LEU A 20 7.48 0.27 9.52
C LEU A 20 6.58 -0.39 10.57
N ARG A 21 5.97 -1.54 10.25
CA ARG A 21 5.23 -2.34 11.23
C ARG A 21 6.16 -2.88 12.31
N GLU A 22 7.32 -3.41 11.93
CA GLU A 22 8.34 -3.92 12.85
C GLU A 22 8.91 -2.82 13.77
N GLU A 23 9.05 -1.60 13.25
CA GLU A 23 9.40 -0.39 14.02
C GLU A 23 8.26 0.11 14.92
N GLY A 24 7.08 -0.50 14.86
CA GLY A 24 5.91 -0.13 15.67
C GLY A 24 5.18 1.14 15.19
N LYS A 25 5.45 1.63 13.98
CA LYS A 25 4.72 2.75 13.38
C LYS A 25 3.28 2.35 13.03
N PHE A 26 3.08 1.09 12.66
CA PHE A 26 1.77 0.51 12.40
C PHE A 26 1.56 -0.72 13.26
N LYS A 27 0.32 -0.94 13.70
CA LYS A 27 -0.05 -2.13 14.47
C LYS A 27 -0.07 -3.39 13.62
N TYR A 28 -0.51 -3.26 12.37
CA TYR A 28 -0.65 -4.35 11.42
C TYR A 28 -0.54 -3.81 9.99
N THR A 29 -0.24 -4.71 9.06
CA THR A 29 -0.29 -4.52 7.60
C THR A 29 -1.37 -5.43 7.02
N ALA A 30 -1.73 -5.27 5.75
CA ALA A 30 -2.73 -6.14 5.12
C ALA A 30 -2.29 -7.62 4.99
N ALA A 31 -1.00 -7.91 5.15
CA ALA A 31 -0.46 -9.27 5.21
C ALA A 31 -0.40 -9.87 6.62
N THR A 32 -0.82 -9.11 7.65
CA THR A 32 -0.79 -9.61 9.03
C THR A 32 -1.69 -10.86 9.16
N PRO A 33 -1.18 -11.99 9.69
CA PRO A 33 -1.94 -13.21 9.81
C PRO A 33 -3.23 -13.02 10.61
N CYS A 34 -4.32 -13.66 10.14
CA CYS A 34 -5.64 -13.65 10.77
C CYS A 34 -6.22 -12.25 11.00
N LEU A 35 -5.73 -11.23 10.28
CA LEU A 35 -6.30 -9.89 10.31
C LEU A 35 -7.66 -9.90 9.60
N ARG A 36 -8.67 -9.30 10.22
CA ARG A 36 -10.03 -9.23 9.65
C ARG A 36 -10.04 -8.43 8.35
N GLU A 37 -10.86 -8.86 7.39
CA GLU A 37 -10.96 -8.25 6.05
C GLU A 37 -11.32 -6.76 6.11
N GLU A 38 -12.14 -6.33 7.07
CA GLU A 38 -12.52 -4.92 7.21
C GLU A 38 -11.34 -4.04 7.63
N LEU A 39 -10.39 -4.60 8.39
CA LEU A 39 -9.17 -3.89 8.75
C LEU A 39 -8.19 -3.82 7.56
N LYS A 40 -8.12 -4.88 6.74
CA LYS A 40 -7.34 -4.87 5.49
C LYS A 40 -7.90 -3.81 4.53
N LEU A 41 -9.23 -3.76 4.38
CA LEU A 41 -9.92 -2.72 3.60
C LEU A 41 -9.65 -1.32 4.14
N SER A 42 -9.65 -1.13 5.47
CA SER A 42 -9.34 0.17 6.08
C SER A 42 -7.96 0.68 5.69
N ILE A 43 -6.94 -0.18 5.65
CA ILE A 43 -5.57 0.19 5.25
C ILE A 43 -5.56 0.61 3.77
N LEU A 44 -6.26 -0.13 2.91
CA LEU A 44 -6.35 0.20 1.49
C LEU A 44 -7.02 1.56 1.26
N VAL A 45 -8.14 1.81 1.95
CA VAL A 45 -8.91 3.05 1.79
C VAL A 45 -8.17 4.26 2.37
N GLU A 46 -7.30 4.09 3.36
CA GLU A 46 -6.39 5.14 3.83
C GLU A 46 -5.50 5.66 2.70
N GLU A 47 -4.85 4.77 1.96
CA GLU A 47 -3.98 5.14 0.82
C GLU A 47 -4.78 5.72 -0.36
N VAL A 48 -6.01 5.24 -0.59
CA VAL A 48 -6.95 5.88 -1.55
C VAL A 48 -7.27 7.32 -1.13
N GLY A 49 -7.39 7.58 0.17
CA GLY A 49 -7.58 8.92 0.74
C GLY A 49 -6.40 9.86 0.43
N GLU A 50 -5.17 9.39 0.55
CA GLU A 50 -3.98 10.19 0.21
C GLU A 50 -3.89 10.46 -1.30
N VAL A 51 -4.24 9.50 -2.17
CA VAL A 51 -4.40 9.77 -3.61
C VAL A 51 -5.44 10.87 -3.87
N ALA A 52 -6.61 10.77 -3.25
CA ALA A 52 -7.67 11.77 -3.41
C ALA A 52 -7.20 13.17 -2.95
N LYS A 53 -6.45 13.24 -1.85
CA LYS A 53 -5.85 14.46 -1.34
C LYS A 53 -4.82 15.05 -2.31
N CYS A 54 -3.90 14.26 -2.85
CA CYS A 54 -2.95 14.71 -3.87
C CYS A 54 -3.67 15.34 -5.08
N LEU A 55 -4.75 14.71 -5.55
CA LEU A 55 -5.52 15.22 -6.69
C LEU A 55 -6.25 16.53 -6.34
N ASN A 56 -6.84 16.62 -5.14
CA ASN A 56 -7.48 17.86 -4.67
C ASN A 56 -6.48 19.01 -4.50
N GLU A 57 -5.24 18.70 -4.13
CA GLU A 57 -4.12 19.65 -4.02
C GLU A 57 -3.41 19.92 -5.35
N SER A 58 -4.00 19.51 -6.49
CA SER A 58 -3.46 19.72 -7.85
C SER A 58 -2.09 19.09 -8.10
N GLN A 59 -1.71 18.04 -7.36
CA GLN A 59 -0.43 17.34 -7.48
C GLN A 59 -0.43 16.31 -8.63
N HIS A 60 -1.08 16.64 -9.76
CA HIS A 60 -1.21 15.76 -10.91
C HIS A 60 0.16 15.45 -11.54
N GLY A 61 0.42 14.17 -11.83
CA GLY A 61 1.66 13.73 -12.46
C GLY A 61 2.93 13.94 -11.62
N THR A 62 2.79 14.21 -10.32
CA THR A 62 3.93 14.40 -9.40
C THR A 62 4.41 13.07 -8.81
N HIS A 63 5.62 13.08 -8.25
CA HIS A 63 6.12 11.96 -7.46
C HIS A 63 5.31 11.69 -6.19
N ALA A 64 4.60 12.69 -5.64
CA ALA A 64 3.71 12.48 -4.51
C ALA A 64 2.54 11.57 -4.92
N LEU A 65 1.85 11.91 -6.02
CA LEU A 65 0.78 11.07 -6.56
C LEU A 65 1.28 9.67 -6.95
N GLU A 66 2.46 9.59 -7.58
CA GLU A 66 3.08 8.30 -7.92
C GLU A 66 3.30 7.44 -6.66
N LYS A 67 3.84 8.04 -5.59
CA LYS A 67 4.08 7.37 -4.32
C LYS A 67 2.80 6.79 -3.71
N GLU A 68 1.73 7.58 -3.63
CA GLU A 68 0.47 7.10 -3.05
C GLU A 68 -0.17 5.97 -3.90
N LEU A 69 -0.06 6.03 -5.23
CA LEU A 69 -0.50 4.93 -6.11
C LEU A 69 0.32 3.64 -5.89
N ILE A 70 1.64 3.76 -5.71
CA ILE A 70 2.50 2.63 -5.39
C ILE A 70 2.15 2.04 -4.03
N GLN A 71 1.82 2.87 -3.02
CA GLN A 71 1.36 2.42 -1.72
C GLN A 71 0.07 1.59 -1.81
N ILE A 72 -0.92 2.05 -2.58
CA ILE A 72 -2.15 1.27 -2.86
C ILE A 72 -1.79 -0.11 -3.42
N MET A 73 -0.92 -0.16 -4.43
CA MET A 73 -0.53 -1.42 -5.05
C MET A 73 0.21 -2.35 -4.08
N ALA A 74 1.07 -1.80 -3.22
CA ALA A 74 1.75 -2.56 -2.17
C ALA A 74 0.79 -3.12 -1.12
N VAL A 75 -0.24 -2.37 -0.73
CA VAL A 75 -1.29 -2.85 0.18
C VAL A 75 -2.11 -3.97 -0.46
N CYS A 76 -2.48 -3.83 -1.74
CA CYS A 76 -3.15 -4.90 -2.50
C CYS A 76 -2.30 -6.17 -2.56
N LEU A 77 -1.01 -6.04 -2.85
CA LEU A 77 -0.08 -7.17 -2.85
C LEU A 77 -0.02 -7.83 -1.46
N ALA A 78 0.13 -7.04 -0.40
CA ALA A 78 0.14 -7.54 0.97
C ALA A 78 -1.13 -8.32 1.32
N TRP A 79 -2.29 -7.85 0.87
CA TRP A 79 -3.56 -8.55 1.06
C TRP A 79 -3.59 -9.88 0.28
N LEU A 80 -3.16 -9.88 -0.98
CA LEU A 80 -3.07 -11.09 -1.80
C LEU A 80 -2.10 -12.13 -1.23
N GLU A 81 -1.01 -11.70 -0.59
CA GLU A 81 -0.03 -12.57 0.08
C GLU A 81 -0.57 -13.20 1.38
N SER A 82 -1.63 -12.61 1.94
CA SER A 82 -2.20 -13.00 3.23
C SER A 82 -2.85 -14.39 3.21
N ASP A 83 -3.29 -14.82 4.39
CA ASP A 83 -4.01 -16.07 4.59
C ASP A 83 -5.46 -16.06 4.06
N SER A 84 -5.98 -14.93 3.58
CA SER A 84 -7.33 -14.82 3.00
C SER A 84 -7.55 -15.70 1.76
N PHE A 85 -6.46 -16.08 1.08
CA PHE A 85 -6.50 -16.78 -0.21
C PHE A 85 -5.76 -18.13 -0.18
N ARG A 86 -5.46 -18.67 1.01
CA ARG A 86 -4.71 -19.94 1.18
C ARG A 86 -5.60 -21.07 1.71
#